data_AF-A0A7S3ZCF2-F1
#
_entry.id   AF-A0A7S3ZCF2-F1
#
_cell.length_a   1.000
_cell.length_b   1.000
_cell.length_c   1.000
_cell.angle_alpha   90.00
_cell.angle_beta   90.00
_cell.angle_gamma   90.00
#
_symmetry.space_group_name_H-M   'P 1'
#
loop_
_entity.id
_entity.type
_entity.pdbx_description
1 polymer ?
#
loop_
_entity_poly.entity_id
_entity_poly.type
_entity_poly.pdbx_seq_one_letter_code
_entity_poly.pdbx_strand_id
1 'polypeptide(L)'
;GNDIDPEAFLFEEDGGHGHGHGDGHGHGHGHGHGHGHGHGHGHAHEEECVEPTELPDCVCVAGDLNCNNATAVVAAFEYLVDNKCDEGCNCFSEGCKNNYYILQQHFVGCNANQLPIEVEEGFHRFDNCQRCYQPFFQNPVLPTCEMPHCEDQDAILGNFTFLSTSEECLNDSCGSDECQSAWKIVIAHHDACCHKYIPPEIEGGFHDLEEICLGGCNVPIDEDYVVNCNLPKNKP
;
A
#
# COMPACT_ATOMS: atom_id res chain seq x y z
N GLY A 1 14.77 25.82 63.87
CA GLY A 1 15.78 24.96 64.50
C GLY A 1 15.18 24.35 65.74
N ASN A 2 15.53 23.08 66.00
CA ASN A 2 15.76 22.43 67.30
C ASN A 2 14.91 22.88 68.53
N ASP A 3 14.34 22.04 69.40
CA ASP A 3 14.41 20.59 69.69
C ASP A 3 13.27 20.26 70.69
N ILE A 4 12.83 19.03 71.01
CA ILE A 4 13.19 17.64 70.62
C ILE A 4 11.95 16.73 70.81
N ASP A 5 11.94 15.51 70.25
CA ASP A 5 10.94 14.45 70.50
C ASP A 5 11.54 13.39 71.44
N PRO A 6 10.85 12.94 72.51
CA PRO A 6 10.76 11.47 72.71
C PRO A 6 9.50 10.98 73.44
N GLU A 7 9.06 9.77 73.09
CA GLU A 7 8.90 8.59 73.97
C GLU A 7 8.32 7.45 73.12
N ALA A 8 9.14 6.45 72.81
CA ALA A 8 8.67 5.20 72.22
C ALA A 8 8.23 4.25 73.35
N PHE A 9 7.22 3.39 73.15
CA PHE A 9 7.26 2.03 73.71
C PHE A 9 6.30 1.08 72.97
N LEU A 10 6.68 -0.20 72.98
CA LEU A 10 6.10 -1.32 72.23
C LEU A 10 4.98 -2.01 73.03
N PHE A 11 4.04 -2.69 72.38
CA PHE A 11 3.84 -4.16 72.41
C PHE A 11 2.51 -4.62 71.76
N GLU A 12 2.57 -5.86 71.23
CA GLU A 12 1.57 -6.90 70.87
C GLU A 12 0.14 -6.80 71.48
N GLU A 13 -0.95 -7.39 70.96
CA GLU A 13 -1.18 -8.38 69.87
C GLU A 13 -2.67 -8.34 69.38
N ASP A 14 -3.06 -9.29 68.51
CA ASP A 14 -4.43 -9.77 68.20
C ASP A 14 -5.44 -8.97 67.34
N GLY A 15 -5.82 -9.59 66.21
CA GLY A 15 -7.24 -9.92 65.95
C GLY A 15 -8.02 -9.09 64.91
N GLY A 16 -7.99 -9.49 63.63
CA GLY A 16 -8.95 -8.96 62.63
C GLY A 16 -8.81 -9.52 61.22
N HIS A 17 -9.53 -10.61 60.90
CA HIS A 17 -9.69 -11.05 59.51
C HIS A 17 -10.70 -10.17 58.76
N GLY A 18 -10.32 -9.66 57.59
CA GLY A 18 -11.23 -8.96 56.67
C GLY A 18 -10.70 -8.99 55.24
N HIS A 19 -11.21 -9.90 54.41
CA HIS A 19 -10.97 -9.87 52.96
C HIS A 19 -11.82 -8.77 52.32
N GLY A 20 -11.16 -7.78 51.76
CA GLY A 20 -11.76 -6.80 50.84
C GLY A 20 -10.87 -6.66 49.62
N HIS A 21 -11.24 -7.30 48.51
CA HIS A 21 -10.58 -7.05 47.22
C HIS A 21 -11.05 -5.70 46.69
N GLY A 22 -10.21 -4.68 46.87
CA GLY A 22 -10.24 -3.49 46.01
C GLY A 22 -9.21 -3.68 44.92
N ASP A 23 -9.64 -3.59 43.67
CA ASP A 23 -8.75 -3.31 42.53
C ASP A 23 -9.55 -2.60 41.44
N GLY A 24 -9.64 -1.27 41.58
CA GLY A 24 -9.98 -0.41 40.45
C GLY A 24 -8.74 -0.24 39.60
N HIS A 25 -8.75 -0.76 38.38
CA HIS A 25 -7.70 -0.53 37.38
C HIS A 25 -8.29 0.16 36.16
N GLY A 26 -7.68 1.26 35.74
CA GLY A 26 -8.08 2.03 34.57
C GLY A 26 -6.94 2.15 33.57
N HIS A 27 -7.31 2.67 32.38
CA HIS A 27 -6.44 3.22 31.33
C HIS A 27 -5.40 2.30 30.69
N GLY A 28 -5.59 2.10 29.38
CA GLY A 28 -4.61 1.51 28.46
C GLY A 28 -5.14 1.57 27.03
N HIS A 29 -5.04 2.74 26.37
CA HIS A 29 -5.13 2.81 24.91
C HIS A 29 -3.80 2.34 24.34
N GLY A 30 -3.78 1.17 23.69
CA GLY A 30 -2.63 0.68 22.94
C GLY A 30 -2.87 0.86 21.45
N HIS A 31 -2.21 1.83 20.82
CA HIS A 31 -1.96 1.77 19.37
C HIS A 31 -0.81 0.78 19.15
N GLY A 32 -1.08 -0.29 18.39
CA GLY A 32 -0.05 -1.26 18.01
C GLY A 32 0.66 -0.78 16.74
N HIS A 33 1.92 -0.36 16.85
CA HIS A 33 2.82 -0.28 15.70
C HIS A 33 3.38 -1.68 15.41
N GLY A 34 2.97 -2.27 14.29
CA GLY A 34 3.52 -3.53 13.79
C GLY A 34 4.78 -3.30 12.96
N HIS A 35 5.96 -3.49 13.54
CA HIS A 35 7.21 -3.57 12.78
C HIS A 35 7.48 -5.02 12.36
N GLY A 36 7.16 -5.35 11.10
CA GLY A 36 7.49 -6.64 10.51
C GLY A 36 8.97 -6.72 10.10
N HIS A 37 9.72 -7.67 10.66
CA HIS A 37 11.05 -8.02 10.17
C HIS A 37 10.99 -9.39 9.47
N GLY A 38 10.80 -9.36 8.15
CA GLY A 38 10.89 -10.55 7.30
C GLY A 38 12.35 -10.94 7.03
N HIS A 39 12.78 -12.12 7.47
CA HIS A 39 14.00 -12.75 6.97
C HIS A 39 13.65 -13.72 5.83
N GLY A 40 13.54 -13.17 4.61
CA GLY A 40 13.35 -13.95 3.40
C GLY A 40 14.68 -14.54 2.91
N HIS A 41 14.76 -15.86 2.77
CA HIS A 41 15.77 -16.48 1.90
C HIS A 41 15.33 -16.29 0.45
N GLY A 42 15.68 -15.13 -0.11
CA GLY A 42 15.34 -14.78 -1.49
C GLY A 42 16.02 -15.70 -2.50
N HIS A 43 15.24 -16.58 -3.12
CA HIS A 43 15.39 -16.80 -4.55
C HIS A 43 14.83 -15.55 -5.23
N ALA A 44 15.67 -14.53 -5.37
CA ALA A 44 15.33 -13.36 -6.15
C ALA A 44 15.15 -13.79 -7.60
N HIS A 45 13.90 -13.97 -8.01
CA HIS A 45 13.53 -13.66 -9.38
C HIS A 45 13.73 -12.15 -9.48
N GLU A 46 14.74 -11.72 -10.24
CA GLU A 46 14.92 -10.30 -10.51
C GLU A 46 13.62 -9.80 -11.14
N GLU A 47 13.03 -8.75 -10.58
CA GLU A 47 11.86 -8.09 -11.15
C GLU A 47 12.28 -7.36 -12.43
N GLU A 48 12.42 -8.12 -13.50
CA GLU A 48 12.51 -7.57 -14.83
C GLU A 48 11.22 -6.79 -15.11
N CYS A 49 11.36 -5.64 -15.75
CA CYS A 49 10.22 -4.89 -16.28
C CYS A 49 9.62 -5.74 -17.40
N VAL A 50 8.69 -6.65 -17.06
CA VAL A 50 8.08 -7.53 -18.05
C VAL A 50 7.25 -6.68 -18.98
N GLU A 51 7.74 -6.52 -20.21
CA GLU A 51 7.05 -5.80 -21.28
C GLU A 51 5.60 -6.29 -21.42
N PRO A 52 4.61 -5.41 -21.66
CA PRO A 52 3.20 -5.79 -21.82
C PRO A 52 2.96 -6.99 -22.74
N THR A 53 3.79 -7.12 -23.79
CA THR A 53 3.73 -8.20 -24.78
C THR A 53 4.06 -9.61 -24.26
N GLU A 54 4.61 -9.74 -23.04
CA GLU A 54 4.91 -11.04 -22.41
C GLU A 54 3.91 -11.45 -21.31
N LEU A 55 2.99 -10.57 -20.91
CA LEU A 55 1.95 -10.86 -19.92
C LEU A 55 0.64 -11.28 -20.61
N PRO A 56 -0.17 -12.18 -20.02
CA PRO A 56 -1.55 -12.38 -20.49
C PRO A 56 -2.40 -11.16 -20.08
N ASP A 57 -3.34 -10.73 -20.92
CA ASP A 57 -4.20 -9.59 -20.56
C ASP A 57 -5.19 -9.98 -19.47
N CYS A 58 -5.42 -9.08 -18.50
CA CYS A 58 -6.31 -9.33 -17.36
C CYS A 58 -7.72 -9.71 -17.80
N VAL A 59 -8.25 -9.09 -18.86
CA VAL A 59 -9.57 -9.45 -19.44
C VAL A 59 -9.66 -10.91 -19.92
N CYS A 60 -8.55 -11.51 -20.32
CA CYS A 60 -8.47 -12.89 -20.80
C CYS A 60 -8.27 -13.93 -19.67
N VAL A 61 -7.94 -13.48 -18.45
CA VAL A 61 -7.64 -14.36 -17.29
C VAL A 61 -8.57 -14.16 -16.11
N ALA A 62 -9.07 -12.93 -15.87
CA ALA A 62 -10.03 -12.56 -14.83
C ALA A 62 -11.43 -12.24 -15.39
N GLY A 63 -11.55 -11.85 -16.66
CA GLY A 63 -12.81 -11.44 -17.30
C GLY A 63 -12.96 -9.92 -17.39
N ASP A 64 -14.14 -9.44 -17.80
CA ASP A 64 -14.40 -8.01 -17.97
C ASP A 64 -14.28 -7.24 -16.64
N LEU A 65 -13.49 -6.15 -16.66
CA LEU A 65 -13.31 -5.26 -15.51
C LEU A 65 -14.65 -4.62 -15.10
N ASN A 66 -14.95 -4.63 -13.81
CA ASN A 66 -16.15 -4.00 -13.25
C ASN A 66 -15.84 -3.25 -11.96
N CYS A 67 -15.44 -1.98 -12.08
CA CYS A 67 -15.13 -1.07 -10.97
C CYS A 67 -16.28 -0.79 -9.98
N ASN A 68 -17.47 -1.37 -10.18
CA ASN A 68 -18.58 -1.32 -9.22
C ASN A 68 -18.67 -2.60 -8.35
N ASN A 69 -17.76 -3.56 -8.54
CA ASN A 69 -17.80 -4.88 -7.89
C ASN A 69 -16.76 -5.00 -6.76
N ALA A 70 -16.75 -4.05 -5.83
CA ALA A 70 -15.86 -4.07 -4.67
C ALA A 70 -15.90 -5.40 -3.89
N THR A 71 -17.05 -6.08 -3.84
CA THR A 71 -17.18 -7.41 -3.22
C THR A 71 -16.27 -8.47 -3.86
N ALA A 72 -16.06 -8.46 -5.17
CA ALA A 72 -15.16 -9.40 -5.82
C ALA A 72 -13.68 -9.08 -5.55
N VAL A 73 -13.33 -7.80 -5.47
CA VAL A 73 -11.95 -7.35 -5.15
C VAL A 73 -11.60 -7.70 -3.71
N VAL A 74 -12.49 -7.40 -2.75
CA VAL A 74 -12.31 -7.77 -1.34
C VAL A 74 -12.20 -9.28 -1.17
N ALA A 75 -13.09 -10.07 -1.78
CA ALA A 75 -13.02 -11.52 -1.70
C ALA A 75 -11.74 -12.11 -2.32
N ALA A 76 -11.22 -11.49 -3.39
CA ALA A 76 -9.93 -11.87 -3.98
C ALA A 76 -8.76 -11.53 -3.05
N PHE A 77 -8.75 -10.33 -2.45
CA PHE A 77 -7.75 -9.90 -1.48
C PHE A 77 -7.74 -10.79 -0.22
N GLU A 78 -8.91 -11.04 0.37
CA GLU A 78 -9.09 -11.98 1.50
C GLU A 78 -8.54 -13.37 1.15
N TYR A 79 -8.84 -13.89 -0.05
CA TYR A 79 -8.29 -15.17 -0.51
C TYR A 79 -6.75 -15.16 -0.54
N LEU A 80 -6.13 -14.10 -1.07
CA LEU A 80 -4.67 -13.99 -1.18
C LEU A 80 -4.00 -13.97 0.20
N VAL A 81 -4.61 -13.26 1.16
CA VAL A 81 -4.17 -13.18 2.56
C VAL A 81 -4.31 -14.52 3.27
N ASP A 82 -5.51 -15.14 3.24
CA ASP A 82 -5.81 -16.41 3.93
C ASP A 82 -4.97 -17.58 3.41
N ASN A 83 -4.66 -17.59 2.11
CA ASN A 83 -3.87 -18.65 1.47
C ASN A 83 -2.37 -18.35 1.42
N LYS A 84 -1.90 -17.25 2.04
CA LYS A 84 -0.47 -16.87 2.12
C LYS A 84 0.17 -16.83 0.74
N CYS A 85 -0.49 -16.16 -0.21
CA CYS A 85 -0.07 -16.15 -1.60
C CYS A 85 1.28 -15.44 -1.82
N ASP A 86 1.67 -14.55 -0.90
CA ASP A 86 2.96 -13.88 -0.78
C ASP A 86 4.10 -14.79 -0.26
N GLU A 87 3.79 -15.95 0.34
CA GLU A 87 4.82 -16.82 0.93
C GLU A 87 5.47 -17.75 -0.11
N GLY A 88 6.69 -17.42 -0.53
CA GLY A 88 7.53 -18.28 -1.38
C GLY A 88 6.92 -18.49 -2.78
N CYS A 89 6.81 -19.75 -3.21
CA CYS A 89 6.26 -20.06 -4.54
C CYS A 89 4.71 -20.10 -4.59
N ASN A 90 4.02 -19.77 -3.49
CA ASN A 90 2.55 -19.90 -3.41
C ASN A 90 1.84 -19.07 -4.48
N CYS A 91 2.37 -17.91 -4.86
CA CYS A 91 1.67 -17.06 -5.82
C CYS A 91 1.57 -17.63 -7.23
N PHE A 92 2.36 -18.64 -7.59
CA PHE A 92 2.24 -19.33 -8.86
C PHE A 92 1.17 -20.43 -8.87
N SER A 93 0.54 -20.72 -7.72
CA SER A 93 -0.60 -21.62 -7.63
C SER A 93 -1.82 -21.05 -8.38
N GLU A 94 -2.67 -21.93 -8.91
CA GLU A 94 -3.84 -21.53 -9.70
C GLU A 94 -4.81 -20.62 -8.91
N GLY A 95 -5.01 -20.91 -7.62
CA GLY A 95 -5.84 -20.10 -6.73
C GLY A 95 -5.27 -18.70 -6.52
N CYS A 96 -3.98 -18.58 -6.20
CA CYS A 96 -3.36 -17.27 -5.98
C CYS A 96 -3.34 -16.43 -7.26
N LYS A 97 -2.91 -17.00 -8.40
CA LYS A 97 -2.88 -16.26 -9.67
C LYS A 97 -4.25 -15.72 -10.07
N ASN A 98 -5.29 -16.55 -10.02
CA ASN A 98 -6.63 -16.14 -10.45
C ASN A 98 -7.20 -15.00 -9.58
N ASN A 99 -6.92 -14.99 -8.28
CA ASN A 99 -7.35 -13.89 -7.39
C ASN A 99 -6.47 -12.65 -7.54
N TYR A 100 -5.15 -12.80 -7.71
CA TYR A 100 -4.26 -11.66 -7.98
C TYR A 100 -4.58 -10.97 -9.31
N TYR A 101 -4.97 -11.71 -10.36
CA TYR A 101 -5.44 -11.09 -11.60
C TYR A 101 -6.70 -10.24 -11.40
N ILE A 102 -7.66 -10.68 -10.58
CA ILE A 102 -8.87 -9.89 -10.25
C ILE A 102 -8.46 -8.62 -9.50
N LEU A 103 -7.60 -8.76 -8.49
CA LEU A 103 -7.11 -7.66 -7.67
C LEU A 103 -6.35 -6.62 -8.51
N GLN A 104 -5.32 -7.04 -9.25
CA GLN A 104 -4.50 -6.18 -10.11
C GLN A 104 -5.33 -5.47 -11.17
N GLN A 105 -6.31 -6.15 -11.78
CA GLN A 105 -7.17 -5.53 -12.79
C GLN A 105 -7.98 -4.34 -12.24
N HIS A 106 -8.41 -4.42 -10.97
CA HIS A 106 -9.13 -3.33 -10.33
C HIS A 106 -8.18 -2.26 -9.78
N PHE A 107 -7.03 -2.63 -9.23
CA PHE A 107 -5.98 -1.70 -8.79
C PHE A 107 -5.52 -0.78 -9.94
N VAL A 108 -5.18 -1.37 -11.09
CA VAL A 108 -4.66 -0.62 -12.25
C VAL A 108 -5.76 0.03 -13.09
N GLY A 109 -6.92 -0.63 -13.23
CA GLY A 109 -7.95 -0.26 -14.21
C GLY A 109 -9.11 0.61 -13.69
N CYS A 110 -9.24 0.78 -12.37
CA CYS A 110 -10.28 1.59 -11.74
C CYS A 110 -9.72 2.87 -11.14
N ASN A 111 -10.60 3.80 -10.75
CA ASN A 111 -10.17 4.96 -9.98
C ASN A 111 -9.86 4.51 -8.53
N ALA A 112 -8.72 4.93 -7.98
CA ALA A 112 -8.26 4.66 -6.60
C ALA A 112 -9.41 4.73 -5.57
N ASN A 113 -10.17 5.83 -5.58
CA ASN A 113 -11.34 6.09 -4.71
C ASN A 113 -12.52 5.08 -4.83
N GLN A 114 -12.43 4.07 -5.70
CA GLN A 114 -13.40 2.97 -5.82
C GLN A 114 -12.95 1.68 -5.12
N LEU A 115 -11.69 1.63 -4.66
CA LEU A 115 -11.11 0.53 -3.91
C LEU A 115 -11.25 0.81 -2.40
N PRO A 116 -11.40 -0.23 -1.55
CA PRO A 116 -11.22 -0.08 -0.11
C PRO A 116 -9.73 0.15 0.21
N ILE A 117 -9.44 1.07 1.12
CA ILE A 117 -8.07 1.43 1.51
C ILE A 117 -7.24 0.21 1.97
N GLU A 118 -7.85 -0.78 2.63
CA GLU A 118 -7.15 -1.98 3.09
C GLU A 118 -6.70 -2.90 1.93
N VAL A 119 -7.32 -2.76 0.75
CA VAL A 119 -6.97 -3.47 -0.49
C VAL A 119 -5.89 -2.71 -1.25
N GLU A 120 -5.95 -1.38 -1.23
CA GLU A 120 -5.02 -0.45 -1.87
C GLU A 120 -3.64 -0.51 -1.18
N GLU A 121 -3.56 -0.19 0.11
CA GLU A 121 -2.35 -0.36 0.93
C GLU A 121 -1.84 -1.82 0.94
N GLY A 122 -2.76 -2.78 0.84
CA GLY A 122 -2.46 -4.20 0.89
C GLY A 122 -1.96 -4.81 -0.41
N PHE A 123 -2.11 -4.11 -1.54
CA PHE A 123 -1.84 -4.64 -2.89
C PHE A 123 -0.40 -5.13 -3.05
N HIS A 124 0.55 -4.26 -2.69
CA HIS A 124 1.99 -4.42 -2.93
C HIS A 124 2.63 -5.61 -2.20
N ARG A 125 1.94 -6.17 -1.19
CA ARG A 125 2.30 -7.46 -0.59
C ARG A 125 2.43 -8.59 -1.63
N PHE A 126 1.76 -8.43 -2.78
CA PHE A 126 1.64 -9.43 -3.83
C PHE A 126 2.40 -9.07 -5.12
N ASP A 127 3.29 -8.07 -5.15
CA ASP A 127 3.97 -7.68 -6.41
C ASP A 127 4.88 -8.76 -7.02
N ASN A 128 5.38 -9.66 -6.16
CA ASN A 128 6.09 -10.90 -6.53
C ASN A 128 5.23 -11.90 -7.34
N CYS A 129 3.92 -11.67 -7.43
CA CYS A 129 2.97 -12.56 -8.08
C CYS A 129 3.02 -12.45 -9.61
N GLN A 130 2.53 -13.50 -10.27
CA GLN A 130 2.42 -13.45 -11.71
C GLN A 130 1.34 -12.42 -12.11
N ARG A 131 1.78 -11.31 -12.70
CA ARG A 131 0.93 -10.23 -13.22
C ARG A 131 0.20 -10.59 -14.51
N CYS A 132 -0.86 -9.85 -14.80
CA CYS A 132 -1.51 -9.73 -16.11
C CYS A 132 -1.37 -8.29 -16.62
N TYR A 133 -1.60 -8.05 -17.92
CA TYR A 133 -1.62 -6.69 -18.46
C TYR A 133 -3.02 -6.07 -18.40
N GLN A 134 -3.11 -4.84 -17.89
CA GLN A 134 -4.30 -4.01 -17.83
C GLN A 134 -3.87 -2.57 -18.14
N PRO A 135 -4.46 -1.89 -19.13
CA PRO A 135 -4.24 -0.46 -19.32
C PRO A 135 -4.68 0.33 -18.07
N PHE A 136 -3.86 1.32 -17.68
CA PHE A 136 -4.15 2.23 -16.56
C PHE A 136 -5.51 2.94 -16.73
N PHE A 137 -6.18 3.20 -15.62
CA PHE A 137 -7.34 4.08 -15.58
C PHE A 137 -7.02 5.44 -16.22
N GLN A 138 -7.95 5.98 -17.00
CA GLN A 138 -7.81 7.28 -17.67
C GLN A 138 -8.94 8.20 -17.23
N ASN A 139 -8.60 9.27 -16.51
CA ASN A 139 -9.56 10.27 -16.07
C ASN A 139 -9.73 11.35 -17.16
N PRO A 140 -10.91 11.49 -17.79
CA PRO A 140 -11.12 12.40 -18.93
C PRO A 140 -11.04 13.90 -18.57
N VAL A 141 -10.94 14.27 -17.29
CA VAL A 141 -10.71 15.67 -16.88
C VAL A 141 -9.26 15.99 -16.48
N LEU A 142 -8.38 14.99 -16.43
CA LEU A 142 -6.96 15.18 -16.11
C LEU A 142 -6.11 15.30 -17.39
N PRO A 143 -5.02 16.09 -17.36
CA PRO A 143 -4.04 16.11 -18.44
C PRO A 143 -3.21 14.82 -18.43
N THR A 144 -2.53 14.51 -19.54
CA THR A 144 -1.50 13.46 -19.57
C THR A 144 -0.26 13.87 -18.77
N CYS A 145 0.35 12.93 -18.06
CA CYS A 145 1.62 13.14 -17.36
C CYS A 145 2.79 13.30 -18.35
N GLU A 146 3.85 13.99 -17.93
CA GLU A 146 5.16 13.82 -18.54
C GLU A 146 5.74 12.45 -18.11
N MET A 147 6.38 11.72 -19.02
CA MET A 147 6.96 10.42 -18.69
C MET A 147 8.14 10.58 -17.72
N PRO A 148 8.18 9.85 -16.60
CA PRO A 148 9.23 9.97 -15.60
C PRO A 148 10.58 9.45 -16.10
N HIS A 149 11.66 9.91 -15.47
CA HIS A 149 12.97 9.28 -15.56
C HIS A 149 13.13 8.27 -14.41
N CYS A 150 12.69 7.03 -14.61
CA CYS A 150 12.62 6.02 -13.54
C CYS A 150 13.95 5.76 -12.80
N GLU A 151 15.10 6.04 -13.41
CA GLU A 151 16.41 5.88 -12.77
C GLU A 151 16.84 7.08 -11.90
N ASP A 152 16.13 8.22 -11.96
CA ASP A 152 16.42 9.43 -11.19
C ASP A 152 15.78 9.39 -9.78
N GLN A 153 16.35 8.52 -8.95
CA GLN A 153 15.91 8.27 -7.57
C GLN A 153 16.01 9.53 -6.68
N ASP A 154 17.00 10.40 -6.93
CA ASP A 154 17.18 11.64 -6.16
C ASP A 154 16.06 12.66 -6.46
N ALA A 155 15.65 12.81 -7.72
CA ALA A 155 14.57 13.71 -8.09
C ALA A 155 13.23 13.28 -7.50
N ILE A 156 12.90 11.98 -7.56
CA ILE A 156 11.62 11.47 -7.06
C ILE A 156 11.53 11.54 -5.52
N LEU A 157 12.59 11.13 -4.80
CA LEU A 157 12.67 11.27 -3.34
C LEU A 157 12.61 12.74 -2.89
N GLY A 158 13.22 13.66 -3.67
CA GLY A 158 13.13 15.09 -3.42
C GLY A 158 11.71 15.64 -3.51
N ASN A 159 10.96 15.27 -4.55
CA ASN A 159 9.56 15.68 -4.72
C ASN A 159 8.65 15.08 -3.65
N PHE A 160 8.80 13.79 -3.35
CA PHE A 160 8.05 13.13 -2.28
C PHE A 160 8.33 13.72 -0.89
N THR A 161 9.59 14.01 -0.58
CA THR A 161 9.99 14.68 0.67
C THR A 161 9.38 16.09 0.76
N PHE A 162 9.35 16.84 -0.35
CA PHE A 162 8.75 18.17 -0.38
C PHE A 162 7.25 18.11 -0.08
N LEU A 163 6.49 17.21 -0.72
CA LEU A 163 5.05 17.06 -0.47
C LEU A 163 4.76 16.61 0.97
N SER A 164 5.45 15.58 1.46
CA SER A 164 5.24 15.01 2.80
C SER A 164 5.72 15.88 3.97
N THR A 165 6.49 16.95 3.71
CA THR A 165 6.99 17.86 4.76
C THR A 165 6.51 19.31 4.63
N SER A 166 5.86 19.67 3.52
CA SER A 166 5.34 21.02 3.28
C SER A 166 3.97 21.23 3.93
N GLU A 167 3.92 22.05 4.99
CA GLU A 167 2.65 22.52 5.57
C GLU A 167 1.74 23.21 4.53
N GLU A 168 2.30 23.77 3.44
CA GLU A 168 1.49 24.35 2.37
C GLU A 168 0.77 23.25 1.56
N CYS A 169 1.51 22.25 1.09
CA CYS A 169 0.93 21.17 0.28
C CYS A 169 -0.10 20.35 1.09
N LEU A 170 0.22 20.05 2.35
CA LEU A 170 -0.62 19.23 3.23
C LEU A 170 -1.92 19.92 3.68
N ASN A 171 -2.00 21.26 3.63
CA ASN A 171 -3.21 22.00 4.06
C ASN A 171 -4.06 22.57 2.91
N ASP A 172 -3.56 22.60 1.67
CA ASP A 172 -4.25 23.16 0.49
C ASP A 172 -4.59 22.11 -0.58
N SER A 173 -4.70 20.84 -0.20
CA SER A 173 -4.88 19.70 -1.12
C SER A 173 -3.87 19.68 -2.28
N CYS A 174 -2.63 20.09 -1.98
CA CYS A 174 -1.54 20.25 -2.95
C CYS A 174 -1.89 21.23 -4.10
N GLY A 175 -2.71 22.25 -3.83
CA GLY A 175 -3.32 23.13 -4.85
C GLY A 175 -2.44 24.22 -5.45
N SER A 176 -1.31 24.59 -4.83
CA SER A 176 -0.35 25.54 -5.42
C SER A 176 0.41 24.94 -6.62
N ASP A 177 0.92 25.80 -7.52
CA ASP A 177 1.60 25.36 -8.75
C ASP A 177 2.81 24.47 -8.44
N GLU A 178 3.58 24.79 -7.40
CA GLU A 178 4.70 24.01 -6.90
C GLU A 178 4.27 22.63 -6.37
N CYS A 179 3.22 22.57 -5.52
CA CYS A 179 2.70 21.31 -4.99
C CYS A 179 2.09 20.43 -6.10
N GLN A 180 1.30 21.00 -7.03
CA GLN A 180 0.77 20.27 -8.19
C GLN A 180 1.86 19.75 -9.12
N SER A 181 2.98 20.48 -9.26
CA SER A 181 4.10 20.06 -10.11
C SER A 181 4.84 18.88 -9.48
N ALA A 182 5.15 18.94 -8.19
CA ALA A 182 5.74 17.83 -7.46
C ALA A 182 4.81 16.61 -7.43
N TRP A 183 3.50 16.83 -7.24
CA TRP A 183 2.51 15.76 -7.19
C TRP A 183 2.43 14.95 -8.48
N LYS A 184 2.40 15.62 -9.63
CA LYS A 184 2.40 14.97 -10.95
C LYS A 184 3.68 14.17 -11.22
N ILE A 185 4.83 14.62 -10.71
CA ILE A 185 6.08 13.85 -10.79
C ILE A 185 5.97 12.56 -9.96
N VAL A 186 5.39 12.64 -8.75
CA VAL A 186 5.22 11.47 -7.88
C VAL A 186 4.25 10.45 -8.47
N ILE A 187 3.05 10.87 -8.90
CA ILE A 187 2.08 9.98 -9.60
C ILE A 187 2.75 9.32 -10.81
N ALA A 188 3.35 10.13 -11.70
CA ALA A 188 3.91 9.62 -12.94
C ALA A 188 5.01 8.59 -12.70
N HIS A 189 5.86 8.80 -11.68
CA HIS A 189 6.92 7.85 -11.34
C HIS A 189 6.38 6.58 -10.67
N HIS A 190 5.44 6.69 -9.73
CA HIS A 190 4.81 5.52 -9.10
C HIS A 190 4.11 4.64 -10.14
N ASP A 191 3.21 5.23 -10.93
CA ASP A 191 2.36 4.48 -11.84
C ASP A 191 3.10 3.96 -13.08
N ALA A 192 4.03 4.75 -13.66
CA ALA A 192 4.66 4.41 -14.93
C ALA A 192 6.01 3.67 -14.82
N CYS A 193 6.66 3.67 -13.65
CA CYS A 193 7.91 2.96 -13.44
C CYS A 193 7.68 1.54 -12.92
N CYS A 194 8.66 0.66 -13.16
CA CYS A 194 8.63 -0.69 -12.59
C CYS A 194 8.91 -0.62 -11.08
N HIS A 195 8.25 -1.45 -10.28
CA HIS A 195 8.42 -1.53 -8.81
C HIS A 195 9.89 -1.45 -8.32
N LYS A 196 10.83 -2.15 -8.96
CA LYS A 196 12.28 -2.05 -8.66
C LYS A 196 12.91 -0.64 -8.75
N TYR A 197 12.23 0.32 -9.37
CA TYR A 197 12.62 1.73 -9.53
C TYR A 197 11.77 2.67 -8.65
N ILE A 198 10.84 2.14 -7.85
CA ILE A 198 10.04 2.92 -6.90
C ILE A 198 10.67 2.71 -5.50
N PRO A 199 11.09 3.78 -4.81
CA PRO A 199 11.56 3.66 -3.43
C PRO A 199 10.45 3.09 -2.52
N PRO A 200 10.74 2.16 -1.60
CA PRO A 200 9.73 1.60 -0.68
C PRO A 200 9.01 2.66 0.17
N GLU A 201 9.69 3.77 0.49
CA GLU A 201 9.09 4.91 1.18
C GLU A 201 8.00 5.60 0.36
N ILE A 202 8.07 5.52 -0.97
CA ILE A 202 7.10 6.10 -1.91
C ILE A 202 5.98 5.10 -2.17
N GLU A 203 6.29 3.82 -2.42
CA GLU A 203 5.24 2.78 -2.60
C GLU A 203 4.25 2.75 -1.42
N GLY A 204 4.74 2.91 -0.19
CA GLY A 204 3.88 3.00 1.00
C GLY A 204 3.27 4.39 1.21
N GLY A 205 4.09 5.45 1.13
CA GLY A 205 3.68 6.81 1.50
C GLY A 205 2.99 7.60 0.39
N PHE A 206 2.87 7.06 -0.82
CA PHE A 206 2.13 7.66 -1.92
C PHE A 206 0.62 7.72 -1.62
N HIS A 207 0.05 6.64 -1.08
CA HIS A 207 -1.38 6.58 -0.72
C HIS A 207 -1.75 7.60 0.37
N ASP A 208 -0.88 7.85 1.37
CA ASP A 208 -1.04 8.94 2.35
C ASP A 208 -1.18 10.33 1.66
N LEU A 209 -0.52 10.52 0.51
CA LEU A 209 -0.62 11.74 -0.27
C LEU A 209 -1.82 11.74 -1.23
N GLU A 210 -2.32 10.59 -1.70
CA GLU A 210 -3.54 10.53 -2.53
C GLU A 210 -4.80 10.97 -1.78
N GLU A 211 -4.91 10.70 -0.46
CA GLU A 211 -6.01 11.23 0.37
C GLU A 211 -6.00 12.77 0.47
N ILE A 212 -4.84 13.40 0.27
CA ILE A 212 -4.59 14.83 0.51
C ILE A 212 -4.54 15.62 -0.81
N CYS A 213 -3.67 15.21 -1.72
CA CYS A 213 -3.35 15.87 -2.98
C CYS A 213 -4.41 15.57 -4.05
N LEU A 214 -5.31 16.53 -4.30
CA LEU A 214 -6.32 16.39 -5.34
C LEU A 214 -5.75 16.75 -6.73
N GLY A 215 -6.26 16.12 -7.78
CA GLY A 215 -5.90 16.43 -9.17
C GLY A 215 -4.97 15.39 -9.79
N GLY A 216 -3.75 15.79 -10.17
CA GLY A 216 -2.78 14.90 -10.82
C GLY A 216 -2.80 14.92 -12.34
N CYS A 217 -2.47 13.77 -12.95
CA CYS A 217 -2.40 13.55 -14.39
C CYS A 217 -2.62 12.06 -14.73
N ASN A 218 -2.92 11.74 -15.99
CA ASN A 218 -3.01 10.35 -16.47
C ASN A 218 -1.66 9.87 -17.00
N VAL A 219 -1.17 8.71 -16.55
CA VAL A 219 -0.05 8.04 -17.23
C VAL A 219 -0.42 7.71 -18.68
N PRO A 220 0.47 7.96 -19.67
CA PRO A 220 0.25 7.57 -21.05
C PRO A 220 -0.01 6.06 -21.20
N ILE A 221 -1.07 5.73 -21.94
CA ILE A 221 -1.34 4.36 -22.42
C ILE A 221 -0.97 4.25 -23.90
N ASP A 222 -0.70 3.03 -24.37
CA ASP A 222 -0.58 2.74 -25.79
C ASP A 222 -1.98 2.78 -26.44
N GLU A 223 -2.27 3.83 -27.22
CA GLU A 223 -3.55 4.00 -27.92
C GLU A 223 -3.77 2.95 -29.04
N ASP A 224 -2.70 2.33 -29.54
CA ASP A 224 -2.74 1.28 -30.56
C ASP A 224 -2.78 -0.15 -29.94
N TYR A 225 -2.81 -0.27 -28.61
CA TYR A 225 -2.84 -1.55 -27.91
C TYR A 225 -4.10 -2.38 -28.24
N VAL A 226 -3.91 -3.67 -28.54
CA VAL A 226 -4.97 -4.62 -28.86
C VAL A 226 -4.89 -5.84 -27.96
N VAL A 227 -5.99 -6.12 -27.26
CA VAL A 227 -6.17 -7.33 -26.43
C VAL A 227 -5.87 -8.61 -27.22
N ASN A 228 -5.01 -9.45 -26.67
CA ASN A 228 -4.52 -10.69 -27.23
C ASN A 228 -4.60 -11.86 -26.23
N CYS A 229 -5.80 -12.46 -26.12
CA CYS A 229 -6.04 -13.66 -25.31
C CYS A 229 -5.30 -14.94 -25.77
N ASN A 230 -4.37 -14.85 -26.72
CA ASN A 230 -3.51 -15.97 -27.13
C ASN A 230 -2.13 -15.95 -26.44
N LEU A 231 -1.82 -14.91 -25.66
CA LEU A 231 -0.56 -14.85 -24.90
C LEU A 231 -0.52 -15.96 -23.82
N PRO A 232 0.65 -16.61 -23.62
CA PRO A 232 0.75 -17.73 -22.70
C PRO A 232 0.57 -17.28 -21.26
N LYS A 233 -0.33 -17.95 -20.52
CA LYS A 233 -0.61 -17.65 -19.10
C LYS A 233 0.55 -17.93 -18.13
N ASN A 234 1.78 -18.25 -18.58
CA ASN A 234 2.95 -18.45 -17.73
C ASN A 234 4.25 -18.18 -18.52
N LYS A 235 5.16 -17.38 -17.93
CA LYS A 235 6.62 -17.57 -18.04
C LYS A 235 7.02 -18.27 -16.72
N PRO A 236 7.78 -19.38 -16.74
CA PRO A 236 8.16 -20.12 -15.53
C PRO A 236 9.29 -19.44 -14.75
#